data_AF-A0A948GYP3-F1
#
_entry.id   AF-A0A948GYP3-F1
#
_cell.length_a   1.000
_cell.length_b   1.000
_cell.length_c   1.000
_cell.angle_alpha   90.00
_cell.angle_beta   90.00
_cell.angle_gamma   90.00
#
_symmetry.space_group_name_H-M   'P 1'
#
loop_
_entity.id
_entity.type
_entity.pdbx_description
1 polymer ?
#
loop_
_entity_poly.entity_id
_entity_poly.type
_entity_poly.pdbx_seq_one_letter_code
_entity_poly.pdbx_strand_id
1 'polypeptide(L)' 'MGYQGGGGYSGAPREMHKATCSECKKECEVPFKPRGDRPIYCKECYSKRKNEGR' A
#
# COMPACT_ATOMS: atom_id res chain seq x y z
N MET A 1 2.35 -33.10 27.17
CA MET A 1 1.73 -32.38 26.03
C MET A 1 0.68 -31.43 26.57
N GLY A 2 0.81 -30.12 26.33
CA GLY A 2 -0.01 -29.10 27.01
C GLY A 2 0.03 -27.68 26.38
N TYR A 3 -0.43 -27.58 25.13
CA TYR A 3 -1.15 -26.46 24.49
C TYR A 3 -0.67 -25.00 24.62
N GLN A 4 -0.10 -24.51 23.51
CA GLN A 4 -0.53 -23.32 22.74
C GLN A 4 -0.56 -21.96 23.47
N GLY A 5 0.59 -21.28 23.47
CA GLY A 5 0.72 -19.87 23.85
C GLY A 5 0.52 -18.92 22.68
N GLY A 6 -0.58 -18.16 22.73
CA GLY A 6 -0.62 -16.70 22.63
C GLY A 6 -0.08 -16.02 21.36
N GLY A 7 -0.98 -15.41 20.58
CA GLY A 7 -0.58 -14.45 19.56
C GLY A 7 -1.72 -13.93 18.68
N GLY A 8 -2.88 -13.64 19.27
CA GLY A 8 -3.99 -12.99 18.56
C GLY A 8 -3.65 -11.53 18.23
N TYR A 9 -2.83 -11.32 17.20
CA TYR A 9 -2.74 -10.01 16.55
C TYR A 9 -4.04 -9.77 15.81
N SER A 10 -4.97 -9.10 16.48
CA SER A 10 -6.14 -8.46 15.87
C SER A 10 -5.65 -7.62 14.69
N GLY A 11 -5.77 -8.19 13.49
CA GLY A 11 -5.50 -7.51 12.25
C GLY A 11 -6.49 -6.37 12.09
N ALA A 12 -6.10 -5.17 12.53
CA ALA A 12 -6.80 -3.96 12.13
C ALA A 12 -6.93 -4.00 10.61
N PRO A 13 -8.16 -3.90 10.06
CA PRO A 13 -8.35 -3.91 8.62
C PRO A 13 -7.53 -2.76 8.06
N ARG A 14 -6.57 -3.10 7.19
CA ARG A 14 -5.73 -2.12 6.50
C ARG A 14 -6.71 -1.33 5.65
N GLU A 15 -7.01 -0.10 6.03
CA GLU A 15 -7.91 0.75 5.26
C GLU A 15 -7.22 1.06 3.93
N MET A 16 -7.70 0.41 2.88
CA MET A 16 -7.25 0.63 1.51
C MET A 16 -8.06 1.80 0.95
N HIS A 17 -7.37 2.86 0.53
CA HIS A 17 -7.99 4.01 -0.11
C HIS A 17 -7.85 3.90 -1.63
N LYS A 18 -8.95 4.16 -2.34
CA LYS A 18 -8.92 4.29 -3.79
C LYS A 18 -8.19 5.59 -4.16
N ALA A 19 -7.23 5.48 -5.06
CA ALA A 19 -6.45 6.61 -5.54
C ALA A 19 -6.07 6.45 -7.01
N THR A 20 -5.80 7.57 -7.67
CA THR A 20 -5.40 7.60 -9.07
C THR A 20 -3.89 7.74 -9.18
N CYS A 21 -3.24 6.85 -9.93
CA CYS A 21 -1.79 6.93 -10.16
C CYS A 21 -1.43 8.20 -10.93
N SER A 22 -0.50 9.00 -10.44
CA SER A 22 -0.04 10.23 -11.09
C SER A 22 0.78 9.98 -12.36
N GLU A 23 1.36 8.78 -12.53
CA GLU A 23 2.09 8.43 -13.77
C GLU A 23 1.18 7.82 -14.83
N CYS A 24 0.51 6.70 -14.51
CA CYS A 24 -0.28 5.95 -15.48
C CYS A 24 -1.77 6.28 -15.45
N LYS A 25 -2.22 7.14 -14.53
CA LYS A 25 -3.63 7.58 -14.37
C LYS A 25 -4.64 6.46 -14.14
N LYS A 26 -4.18 5.27 -13.77
CA LYS A 26 -5.04 4.14 -13.41
C LYS A 26 -5.53 4.24 -11.97
N GLU A 27 -6.72 3.72 -11.70
CA GLU A 27 -7.25 3.54 -10.36
C GLU A 27 -6.50 2.42 -9.64
N CYS A 28 -6.11 2.65 -8.40
CA CYS A 28 -5.41 1.69 -7.57
C CYS A 28 -5.79 1.84 -6.10
N GLU A 29 -5.58 0.77 -5.34
CA GLU A 29 -5.83 0.76 -3.90
C GLU A 29 -4.51 0.93 -3.15
N VAL A 30 -4.44 1.98 -2.34
CA VAL A 30 -3.23 2.35 -1.59
C VAL A 30 -3.51 2.35 -0.09
N PRO A 31 -2.57 1.89 0.75
CA PRO A 31 -2.73 1.88 2.20
C PRO A 31 -2.52 3.27 2.84
N PHE A 32 -2.37 4.31 2.03
CA PHE A 32 -2.14 5.69 2.47
C PHE A 32 -3.22 6.59 1.92
N LYS A 33 -3.63 7.60 2.70
CA LYS A 33 -4.64 8.55 2.26
C LYS A 33 -4.10 9.39 1.09
N PRO A 34 -4.78 9.45 -0.06
CA PRO A 34 -4.39 10.31 -1.17
C PRO A 34 -4.39 11.78 -0.69
N ARG A 35 -3.21 12.43 -0.67
CA ARG A 35 -3.08 13.87 -0.37
C ARG A 35 -2.70 14.59 -1.65
N GLY A 36 -3.39 15.67 -1.99
CA GLY A 36 -3.11 16.46 -3.21
C GLY A 36 -1.69 17.03 -3.27
N ASP A 37 -0.99 17.05 -2.14
CA ASP A 37 0.39 17.52 -2.03
C ASP A 37 1.45 16.49 -2.49
N ARG A 38 1.12 15.19 -2.57
CA ARG A 38 2.09 14.15 -3.00
C ARG A 38 1.53 13.28 -4.14
N PRO A 39 2.33 13.03 -5.19
CA PRO A 39 1.91 12.16 -6.28
C PRO A 39 1.78 10.72 -5.80
N ILE A 40 0.75 10.06 -6.30
CA ILE A 40 0.39 8.70 -5.90
C ILE A 40 0.86 7.76 -6.99
N TYR A 41 1.50 6.66 -6.60
CA TYR A 41 2.01 5.70 -7.56
C TYR A 41 1.40 4.33 -7.29
N CYS A 42 0.88 3.70 -8.34
CA CYS A 42 0.47 2.31 -8.26
C CYS A 42 1.71 1.43 -8.01
N LYS A 43 1.49 0.19 -7.56
CA LYS A 43 2.56 -0.77 -7.27
C LYS A 43 3.55 -0.93 -8.44
N GLU A 44 3.05 -0.89 -9.67
CA GLU A 44 3.87 -0.99 -10.88
C GLU A 44 4.78 0.22 -11.08
N CYS A 45 4.24 1.44 -11.08
CA CYS A 45 5.01 2.68 -11.25
C CYS A 45 6.00 2.88 -10.08
N TYR A 46 5.57 2.58 -8.85
CA TYR A 46 6.45 2.63 -7.68
C TYR A 46 7.61 1.63 -7.80
N SER A 47 7.34 0.41 -8.28
CA SER A 47 8.38 -0.60 -8.48
C SER A 47 9.35 -0.23 -9.60
N LYS A 48 8.86 0.33 -10.71
CA LYS A 48 9.70 0.85 -11.80
C LYS A 48 10.64 1.95 -11.30
N ARG A 49 10.09 2.96 -10.62
CA ARG A 49 10.87 4.08 -10.08
C ARG A 49 11.88 3.67 -9.02
N LYS A 50 11.55 2.71 -8.16
CA LYS A 50 12.48 2.17 -7.15
C LYS A 50 13.60 1.36 -7.80
N ASN A 51 13.34 0.70 -8.93
CA ASN A 51 14.33 -0.09 -9.65
C ASN A 51 15.32 0.78 -10.43
N GLU A 52 14.89 1.96 -10.91
CA GLU A 52 15.72 2.90 -11.69
C GLU A 52 16.77 3.66 -10.87
N GLY A 53 16.65 3.64 -9.54
CA GLY A 53 17.58 4.32 -8.62
C GLY A 53 18.61 3.41 -7.95
N ARG A 54 18.93 2.24 -8.51
CA ARG A 54 19.89 1.28 -7.94
C ARG A 54 21.17 1.15 -8.76
#